data_AF-A0A8T5H160-F1
#
_entry.id   AF-A0A8T5H160-F1
#
_cell.length_a   1.000
_cell.length_b   1.000
_cell.length_c   1.000
_cell.angle_alpha   90.00
_cell.angle_beta   90.00
_cell.angle_gamma   90.00
#
_symmetry.space_group_name_H-M   'P 1'
#
loop_
_entity.id
_entity.type
_entity.pdbx_description
1 polymer ?
#
loop_
_entity_poly.entity_id
_entity_poly.type
_entity_poly.pdbx_seq_one_letter_code
_entity_poly.pdbx_strand_id
1 'polypeptide(L)'
;MDILWTPDFYGRCDFGVNLNRDFAREMIEAKVSNEKQIMMNDVANGKLKELGKTWLNPYQFHENSCFLSQIYLGENGVWLATDRQNIESLLVESKLEKAIEYSSHNVDRPAQAYTLMVLFGTWVEYADAFKEA
;
A
#
# COMPACT_ATOMS: atom_id res chain seq x y z
N MET A 1 -10.56 -13.19 13.00
CA MET A 1 -10.08 -12.65 11.72
C MET A 1 -9.55 -11.28 12.06
N ASP A 2 -8.23 -11.14 12.07
CA ASP A 2 -7.60 -9.86 12.43
C ASP A 2 -7.79 -8.88 11.26
N ILE A 3 -8.25 -7.67 11.58
CA ILE A 3 -8.44 -6.62 10.59
C ILE A 3 -7.05 -6.11 10.21
N LEU A 4 -6.61 -6.44 8.99
CA LEU A 4 -5.27 -6.07 8.51
C LEU A 4 -5.17 -4.61 8.09
N TRP A 5 -6.26 -4.01 7.62
CA TRP A 5 -6.28 -2.59 7.28
C TRP A 5 -7.68 -2.02 7.32
N THR A 6 -7.78 -0.70 7.48
CA THR A 6 -9.05 0.05 7.41
C THR A 6 -8.83 1.37 6.68
N PRO A 7 -9.75 1.79 5.80
CA PRO A 7 -9.70 3.13 5.23
C PRO A 7 -9.94 4.18 6.32
N ASP A 8 -9.31 5.34 6.17
CA ASP A 8 -9.52 6.52 6.99
C ASP A 8 -9.85 7.72 6.08
N PHE A 9 -10.86 8.50 6.44
CA PHE A 9 -11.36 9.60 5.61
C PHE A 9 -11.25 10.91 6.39
N TYR A 10 -10.29 11.75 6.03
CA TYR A 10 -10.08 13.04 6.68
C TYR A 10 -10.76 14.14 5.84
N GLY A 11 -11.84 14.73 6.36
CA GLY A 11 -12.48 15.88 5.69
C GLY A 11 -12.93 15.59 4.25
N ARG A 12 -12.75 16.57 3.34
CA ARG A 12 -13.24 16.50 1.95
C ARG A 12 -12.22 16.01 0.92
N CYS A 13 -10.91 16.13 1.20
CA CYS A 13 -9.85 15.96 0.19
C CYS A 13 -8.67 15.09 0.65
N ASP A 14 -8.69 14.59 1.88
CA ASP A 14 -7.63 13.77 2.42
C ASP A 14 -8.15 12.32 2.58
N PHE A 15 -7.37 11.36 2.08
CA PHE A 15 -7.69 9.94 2.15
C PHE A 15 -6.52 9.20 2.78
N GLY A 16 -6.82 8.30 3.72
CA GLY A 16 -5.82 7.48 4.39
C GLY A 16 -6.21 6.02 4.48
N VAL A 17 -5.24 5.21 4.86
CA VAL A 17 -5.40 3.81 5.23
C VAL A 17 -4.55 3.53 6.45
N ASN A 18 -5.16 2.93 7.47
CA ASN A 18 -4.45 2.42 8.64
C ASN A 18 -4.16 0.93 8.41
N LEU A 19 -2.88 0.57 8.38
CA LEU A 19 -2.37 -0.79 8.24
C LEU A 19 -2.01 -1.36 9.61
N ASN A 20 -2.39 -2.61 9.88
CA ASN A 20 -1.99 -3.32 11.09
C ASN A 20 -0.46 -3.38 11.20
N ARG A 21 0.08 -2.97 12.35
CA ARG A 21 1.52 -2.85 12.54
C ARG A 21 2.27 -4.18 12.50
N ASP A 22 1.68 -5.26 13.01
CA ASP A 22 2.32 -6.57 13.01
C ASP A 22 2.41 -7.11 11.59
N PHE A 23 1.34 -6.97 10.81
CA PHE A 23 1.36 -7.28 9.37
C PHE A 23 2.37 -6.40 8.63
N ALA A 24 2.40 -5.09 8.90
CA ALA A 24 3.37 -4.17 8.30
C ALA A 24 4.83 -4.60 8.58
N ARG A 25 5.12 -5.02 9.82
CA ARG A 25 6.44 -5.55 10.20
C ARG A 25 6.74 -6.86 9.49
N GLU A 26 5.78 -7.76 9.39
CA GLU A 26 5.97 -8.98 8.61
C GLU A 26 6.30 -8.67 7.14
N MET A 27 5.62 -7.69 6.53
CA MET A 27 5.90 -7.31 5.14
C MET A 27 7.27 -6.65 4.96
N ILE A 28 7.74 -5.85 5.92
CA ILE A 28 9.05 -5.19 5.82
C ILE A 28 10.21 -6.17 6.01
N GLU A 29 10.01 -7.20 6.83
CA GLU A 29 10.98 -8.28 7.06
C GLU A 29 10.96 -9.34 5.95
N ALA A 30 9.81 -9.54 5.30
CA ALA A 30 9.64 -10.49 4.22
C ALA A 30 10.37 -10.04 2.95
N LYS A 31 11.42 -10.77 2.58
CA LYS A 31 12.12 -10.56 1.32
C LYS A 31 11.24 -10.95 0.13
N VAL A 32 11.40 -10.20 -0.95
CA VAL A 32 10.77 -10.45 -2.24
C VAL A 32 11.78 -10.14 -3.35
N SER A 33 11.87 -11.02 -4.35
CA SER A 33 12.69 -10.73 -5.53
C SER A 33 12.08 -9.61 -6.38
N ASN A 34 12.92 -8.93 -7.17
CA ASN A 34 12.43 -7.93 -8.12
C ASN A 34 11.42 -8.54 -9.12
N GLU A 35 11.63 -9.79 -9.53
CA GLU A 35 10.70 -10.52 -10.41
C GLU A 35 9.32 -10.67 -9.75
N LYS A 36 9.26 -11.01 -8.46
CA LYS A 36 8.00 -11.10 -7.73
C LYS A 36 7.35 -9.72 -7.48
N GLN A 37 8.14 -8.66 -7.26
CA GLN A 37 7.61 -7.28 -7.21
C GLN A 37 7.00 -6.85 -8.55
N ILE A 38 7.61 -7.25 -9.67
CA ILE A 38 7.06 -7.04 -11.02
C ILE A 38 5.75 -7.82 -11.18
N MET A 39 5.72 -9.10 -10.81
CA MET A 39 4.50 -9.91 -10.89
C MET A 39 3.36 -9.33 -10.04
N MET A 40 3.66 -8.78 -8.86
CA MET A 40 2.66 -8.15 -8.01
C MET A 40 2.12 -6.84 -8.63
N ASN A 41 2.99 -6.08 -9.31
CA ASN A 41 2.56 -4.94 -10.13
C ASN A 41 1.72 -5.39 -11.34
N ASP A 42 2.00 -6.53 -11.96
CA ASP A 42 1.16 -7.06 -13.05
C ASP A 42 -0.25 -7.42 -12.58
N VAL A 43 -0.39 -7.98 -11.38
CA VAL A 43 -1.71 -8.20 -10.74
C VAL A 43 -2.42 -6.87 -10.53
N ALA A 44 -1.72 -5.85 -10.03
CA ALA A 44 -2.26 -4.51 -9.84
C ALA A 44 -2.69 -3.86 -11.16
N ASN A 45 -1.90 -4.03 -12.22
CA ASN A 45 -2.20 -3.55 -13.58
C ASN A 45 -3.49 -4.20 -14.10
N GLY A 46 -3.69 -5.50 -13.83
CA GLY A 46 -4.94 -6.20 -14.11
C GLY A 46 -6.15 -5.55 -13.43
N LYS A 47 -6.02 -5.24 -12.13
CA LYS A 47 -7.08 -4.54 -11.38
C LYS A 47 -7.35 -3.13 -11.87
N LEU A 48 -6.31 -2.36 -12.21
CA LEU A 48 -6.47 -1.05 -12.82
C LEU A 48 -7.22 -1.13 -14.14
N LYS A 49 -6.92 -2.13 -14.98
CA LYS A 49 -7.62 -2.36 -16.24
C LYS A 49 -9.10 -2.69 -16.03
N GLU A 50 -9.44 -3.52 -15.05
CA GLU A 50 -10.83 -3.81 -14.65
C GLU A 50 -11.59 -2.53 -14.24
N LEU A 51 -10.88 -1.57 -13.64
CA LEU A 51 -11.40 -0.26 -13.24
C LEU A 51 -11.38 0.79 -14.37
N GLY A 52 -11.00 0.42 -15.59
CA GLY A 52 -10.93 1.33 -16.74
C GLY A 52 -9.76 2.33 -16.67
N LYS A 53 -8.71 2.01 -15.92
CA LYS A 53 -7.48 2.82 -15.78
C LYS A 53 -6.36 2.23 -16.63
N THR A 54 -5.51 3.08 -17.19
CA THR A 54 -4.37 2.69 -18.05
C THR A 54 -3.01 2.88 -17.39
N TRP A 55 -2.99 3.26 -16.11
CA TRP A 55 -1.75 3.43 -15.35
C TRP A 55 -1.08 2.07 -15.12
N LEU A 56 0.26 2.05 -15.10
CA LEU A 56 1.05 0.84 -14.93
C LEU A 56 2.01 0.99 -13.74
N ASN A 57 2.28 -0.14 -13.10
CA ASN A 57 3.20 -0.30 -11.98
C ASN A 57 2.86 0.63 -10.81
N PRO A 58 1.64 0.54 -10.26
CA PRO A 58 1.22 1.44 -9.19
C PRO A 58 1.96 1.20 -7.88
N TYR A 59 2.55 0.03 -7.64
CA TYR A 59 3.20 -0.31 -6.39
C TYR A 59 4.69 0.07 -6.39
N GLN A 60 5.07 0.81 -5.35
CA GLN A 60 6.45 1.06 -4.98
C GLN A 60 6.74 0.35 -3.67
N PHE A 61 7.71 -0.55 -3.70
CA PHE A 61 8.14 -1.34 -2.55
C PHE A 61 9.25 -0.62 -1.79
N HIS A 62 9.33 -0.89 -0.49
CA HIS A 62 10.48 -0.52 0.31
C HIS A 62 11.60 -1.54 0.08
N GLU A 63 12.63 -1.13 -0.65
CA GLU A 63 13.79 -1.98 -0.98
C GLU A 63 13.36 -3.32 -1.61
N ASN A 64 13.95 -4.43 -1.17
CA ASN A 64 13.61 -5.79 -1.57
C ASN A 64 12.62 -6.47 -0.61
N SER A 65 11.78 -5.68 0.09
CA SER A 65 10.74 -6.20 0.97
C SER A 65 9.37 -6.26 0.29
N CYS A 66 8.45 -7.03 0.88
CA CYS A 66 7.05 -7.10 0.45
C CYS A 66 6.23 -5.85 0.88
N PHE A 67 6.84 -4.97 1.67
CA PHE A 67 6.21 -3.75 2.17
C PHE A 67 6.07 -2.68 1.09
N LEU A 68 4.86 -2.14 0.92
CA LEU A 68 4.63 -0.99 0.04
C LEU A 68 4.98 0.30 0.76
N SER A 69 5.91 1.08 0.21
CA SER A 69 6.13 2.46 0.67
C SER A 69 5.09 3.41 0.07
N GLN A 70 4.64 3.14 -1.15
CA GLN A 70 3.72 4.00 -1.89
C GLN A 70 2.90 3.23 -2.94
N ILE A 71 1.67 3.69 -3.15
CA ILE A 71 0.81 3.36 -4.31
C ILE A 71 0.63 4.62 -5.13
N TYR A 72 0.95 4.61 -6.43
CA TYR A 72 0.83 5.76 -7.32
C TYR A 72 -0.16 5.50 -8.46
N LEU A 73 -1.12 6.40 -8.65
CA LEU A 73 -2.15 6.30 -9.69
C LEU A 73 -1.88 7.19 -10.91
N GLY A 74 -0.89 8.08 -10.86
CA GLY A 74 -0.51 8.96 -11.98
C GLY A 74 -1.52 10.04 -12.37
N GLU A 75 -2.78 9.95 -11.93
CA GLU A 75 -3.86 10.90 -12.19
C GLU A 75 -3.60 12.25 -11.49
N ASN A 76 -2.87 13.15 -12.14
CA ASN A 76 -2.49 14.45 -11.56
C ASN A 76 -1.73 14.33 -10.24
N GLY A 77 -0.92 13.29 -10.08
CA GLY A 77 -0.12 13.12 -8.88
C GLY A 77 -0.88 12.51 -7.70
N VAL A 78 -1.94 11.73 -7.93
CA VAL A 78 -2.60 10.94 -6.86
C VAL A 78 -1.69 9.79 -6.43
N TRP A 79 -1.37 9.74 -5.14
CA TRP A 79 -0.61 8.66 -4.49
C TRP A 79 -1.20 8.36 -3.11
N LEU A 80 -0.87 7.21 -2.54
CA LEU A 80 -1.09 6.85 -1.14
C LEU A 80 0.24 6.33 -0.59
N ALA A 81 0.80 6.93 0.44
CA ALA A 81 2.12 6.56 0.95
C ALA A 81 2.21 6.69 2.47
N THR A 82 3.15 5.95 3.04
CA THR A 82 3.58 6.14 4.42
C THR A 82 4.86 6.96 4.44
N ASP A 83 5.08 7.75 5.48
CA ASP A 83 6.32 8.51 5.61
C ASP A 83 7.49 7.65 6.09
N ARG A 84 8.70 8.21 5.99
CA ARG A 84 9.94 7.58 6.43
C ARG A 84 10.00 7.32 7.94
N GLN A 85 9.38 8.18 8.75
CA GLN A 85 9.41 8.03 10.21
C GLN A 85 8.58 6.80 10.63
N ASN A 86 7.45 6.56 9.98
CA ASN A 86 6.63 5.37 10.16
C ASN A 86 7.40 4.10 9.78
N ILE A 87 8.11 4.10 8.64
CA ILE A 87 8.95 2.98 8.21
C ILE A 87 10.09 2.74 9.23
N GLU A 88 10.83 3.77 9.60
CA GLU A 88 11.89 3.67 10.62
C GLU A 88 11.34 3.17 11.96
N SER A 89 10.11 3.58 12.31
CA SER A 89 9.46 3.08 13.51
C SER A 89 9.18 1.58 13.46
N LEU A 90 8.92 0.98 12.29
CA LEU A 90 8.70 -0.46 12.19
C LEU A 90 9.97 -1.26 12.49
N LEU A 91 11.12 -0.70 12.12
CA LEU A 91 12.44 -1.29 12.29
C LEU A 91 12.96 -1.18 13.72
N VAL A 92 12.39 -0.30 14.55
CA VAL A 92 12.78 -0.10 15.94
C VAL A 92 11.63 -0.55 16.85
N GLU A 93 11.88 -1.48 17.77
CA GLU A 93 10.87 -2.05 18.69
C GLU A 93 10.24 -1.03 19.69
N SER A 94 10.41 0.28 19.48
CA SER A 94 10.25 1.28 20.54
C SER A 94 8.90 2.00 20.61
N LYS A 95 7.91 1.70 19.75
CA LYS A 95 6.62 2.42 19.76
C LYS A 95 5.39 1.53 19.91
N LEU A 96 4.50 1.98 20.81
CA LEU A 96 3.16 1.46 21.16
C LEU A 96 2.06 1.87 20.15
N GLU A 97 2.40 2.55 19.05
CA GLU A 97 1.42 2.92 18.03
C GLU A 97 0.87 1.65 17.35
N LYS A 98 -0.47 1.56 17.23
CA LYS A 98 -1.14 0.30 16.83
C LYS A 98 -1.17 0.05 15.32
N ALA A 99 -1.01 1.09 14.51
CA ALA A 99 -1.15 1.00 13.06
C ALA A 99 -0.11 1.88 12.35
N ILE A 100 0.14 1.57 11.09
CA ILE A 100 0.92 2.39 10.16
C ILE A 100 -0.05 3.16 9.27
N GLU A 101 0.05 4.48 9.30
CA GLU A 101 -0.76 5.34 8.48
C GLU A 101 -0.14 5.48 7.08
N TYR A 102 -0.97 5.26 6.08
CA TYR A 102 -0.76 5.72 4.72
C TYR A 102 -1.72 6.88 4.49
N SER A 103 -1.23 7.97 3.89
CA SER A 103 -2.04 9.15 3.62
C SER A 103 -1.88 9.63 2.19
N SER A 104 -2.87 10.41 1.76
CA SER A 104 -2.94 11.09 0.48
C SER A 104 -3.65 12.43 0.64
N HIS A 105 -3.03 13.48 0.13
CA HIS A 105 -3.58 14.83 0.09
C HIS A 105 -4.10 15.25 -1.29
N ASN A 106 -4.00 14.34 -2.27
CA ASN A 106 -4.27 14.61 -3.68
C ASN A 106 -5.49 13.81 -4.20
N VAL A 107 -6.34 13.35 -3.29
CA VAL A 107 -7.55 12.58 -3.64
C VAL A 107 -8.74 13.54 -3.72
N ASP A 108 -9.07 13.93 -4.94
CA ASP A 108 -10.12 14.91 -5.23
C ASP A 108 -11.49 14.28 -5.48
N ARG A 109 -11.53 12.96 -5.75
CA ARG A 109 -12.74 12.26 -6.18
C ARG A 109 -12.90 10.91 -5.49
N PRO A 110 -14.13 10.50 -5.13
CA PRO A 110 -14.40 9.18 -4.56
C PRO A 110 -13.87 8.01 -5.39
N ALA A 111 -13.86 8.13 -6.72
CA ALA A 111 -13.32 7.11 -7.62
C ALA A 111 -11.79 6.88 -7.44
N GLN A 112 -11.04 7.92 -7.08
CA GLN A 112 -9.61 7.82 -6.80
C GLN A 112 -9.38 7.11 -5.46
N ALA A 113 -10.09 7.51 -4.41
CA ALA A 113 -10.07 6.82 -3.11
C ALA A 113 -10.42 5.34 -3.28
N TYR A 114 -11.49 5.04 -4.02
CA TYR A 114 -11.90 3.66 -4.31
C TYR A 114 -10.81 2.87 -5.03
N THR A 115 -10.15 3.47 -6.03
CA THR A 115 -9.06 2.81 -6.76
C THR A 115 -7.88 2.52 -5.83
N LEU A 116 -7.49 3.47 -4.97
CA LEU A 116 -6.46 3.27 -3.96
C LEU A 116 -6.82 2.16 -2.97
N MET A 117 -8.08 2.11 -2.51
CA MET A 117 -8.59 1.04 -1.63
C MET A 117 -8.53 -0.34 -2.30
N VAL A 118 -8.94 -0.45 -3.56
CA VAL A 118 -8.88 -1.72 -4.31
C VAL A 118 -7.45 -2.19 -4.46
N LEU A 119 -6.53 -1.30 -4.82
CA LEU A 119 -5.11 -1.62 -4.92
C LEU A 119 -4.52 -2.02 -3.57
N PHE A 120 -4.77 -1.25 -2.52
CA PHE A 120 -4.27 -1.59 -1.18
C PHE A 120 -4.79 -2.95 -0.71
N GLY A 121 -6.09 -3.21 -0.89
CA GLY A 121 -6.70 -4.51 -0.58
C GLY A 121 -6.12 -5.65 -1.42
N THR A 122 -5.88 -5.43 -2.71
CA THR A 122 -5.23 -6.41 -3.60
C THR A 122 -3.82 -6.73 -3.13
N TRP A 123 -3.05 -5.73 -2.69
CA TRP A 123 -1.73 -5.99 -2.12
C TRP A 123 -1.82 -6.86 -0.88
N VAL A 124 -2.69 -6.51 0.08
CA VAL A 124 -2.88 -7.29 1.32
C VAL A 124 -3.31 -8.73 1.02
N GLU A 125 -4.22 -8.94 0.08
CA GLU A 125 -4.73 -10.26 -0.29
C GLU A 125 -3.64 -11.18 -0.87
N TYR A 126 -2.73 -10.61 -1.68
CA TYR A 126 -1.73 -11.39 -2.41
C TYR A 126 -0.35 -11.40 -1.76
N ALA A 127 -0.09 -10.57 -0.73
CA ALA A 127 1.24 -10.38 -0.16
C ALA A 127 1.92 -11.70 0.21
N ASP A 128 1.21 -12.61 0.90
CA ASP A 128 1.73 -13.91 1.33
C ASP A 128 2.23 -14.78 0.16
N ALA A 129 1.52 -14.76 -0.97
CA ALA A 129 1.85 -15.57 -2.13
C ALA A 129 3.16 -15.11 -2.83
N PHE A 130 3.58 -13.88 -2.59
CA PHE A 130 4.76 -13.28 -3.21
C PHE A 130 5.98 -13.20 -2.30
N LYS A 131 5.89 -13.64 -1.05
CA LYS A 131 7.05 -13.72 -0.16
C LYS A 131 8.05 -14.77 -0.67
N GLU A 132 9.33 -14.60 -0.37
CA GLU A 132 10.28 -15.72 -0.45
C GLU A 132 10.02 -16.73 0.68
N ALA A 133 10.21 -18.01 0.39
CA ALA A 133 10.06 -19.11 1.35
C ALA A 133 11.29 -19.28 2.25
#